data_AF-A0A7S1E914-F1
#
_entry.id   AF-A0A7S1E914-F1
#
_cell.length_a   1.000
_cell.length_b   1.000
_cell.length_c   1.000
_cell.angle_alpha   90.00
_cell.angle_beta   90.00
_cell.angle_gamma   90.00
#
_symmetry.space_group_name_H-M   'P 1'
#
loop_
_entity.id
_entity.type
_entity.pdbx_description
1 polymer ?
#
loop_
_entity_poly.entity_id
_entity_poly.type
_entity_poly.pdbx_seq_one_letter_code
_entity_poly.pdbx_strand_id
1 'polypeptide(L)'
;MVQDAVNRWWWPALMMFGPADKDSPNSEQSIRWGIKRVTNDQLRQKFVDATIPQAEILGVTVPDPELKWNEERQSYDFGAIDWAEFWRVVGGEGPCNRERLAARNKAWNDGAWVREAALAHAKKQATKVQAA
;
A
#
# COMPACT_ATOMS: atom_id res chain seq x y z
N MET A 1 -15.01 -15.38 -8.37
CA MET A 1 -13.69 -15.52 -9.04
C MET A 1 -13.08 -14.14 -9.35
N VAL A 2 -13.62 -13.33 -10.28
CA VAL A 2 -13.09 -11.95 -10.51
C VAL A 2 -13.88 -10.90 -9.74
N GLN A 3 -15.21 -10.84 -9.89
CA GLN A 3 -16.06 -9.85 -9.21
C GLN A 3 -15.90 -9.87 -7.69
N ASP A 4 -15.87 -11.07 -7.10
CA ASP A 4 -15.62 -11.25 -5.66
C ASP A 4 -14.27 -10.65 -5.21
N ALA A 5 -13.22 -10.76 -6.05
CA ALA A 5 -11.93 -10.17 -5.73
C ALA A 5 -12.01 -8.62 -5.78
N VAL A 6 -12.71 -8.06 -6.77
CA VAL A 6 -12.96 -6.61 -6.84
C VAL A 6 -13.70 -6.13 -5.60
N ASN A 7 -14.78 -6.84 -5.22
CA ASN A 7 -15.58 -6.51 -4.04
C ASN A 7 -14.73 -6.45 -2.75
N ARG A 8 -13.79 -7.38 -2.59
CA ARG A 8 -12.93 -7.45 -1.40
C ARG A 8 -11.77 -6.45 -1.42
N TRP A 9 -11.26 -6.09 -2.59
CA TRP A 9 -10.01 -5.33 -2.72
C TRP A 9 -10.17 -3.87 -3.11
N TRP A 10 -11.35 -3.44 -3.58
CA TRP A 10 -11.58 -2.05 -3.99
C TRP A 10 -11.24 -1.03 -2.90
N TRP A 11 -11.90 -1.12 -1.74
CA TRP A 11 -11.67 -0.18 -0.64
C TRP A 11 -10.26 -0.27 -0.04
N PRO A 12 -9.68 -1.47 0.20
CA PRO A 12 -8.28 -1.58 0.58
C PRO A 12 -7.31 -0.94 -0.42
N ALA A 13 -7.58 -1.01 -1.72
CA ALA A 13 -6.75 -0.35 -2.74
C ALA A 13 -6.81 1.19 -2.62
N LEU A 14 -8.00 1.76 -2.37
CA LEU A 14 -8.16 3.20 -2.14
C LEU A 14 -7.48 3.69 -0.84
N MET A 15 -7.43 2.82 0.17
CA MET A 15 -6.73 3.06 1.44
C MET A 15 -5.19 3.09 1.29
N MET A 16 -4.63 2.51 0.21
CA MET A 16 -3.17 2.52 -0.02
C MET A 16 -2.59 3.92 -0.20
N PHE A 17 -3.41 4.88 -0.63
CA PHE A 17 -2.99 6.28 -0.77
C PHE A 17 -2.85 7.01 0.58
N GLY A 18 -3.16 6.34 1.70
CA GLY A 18 -3.06 6.89 3.05
C GLY A 18 -4.33 7.62 3.50
N PRO A 19 -4.29 8.27 4.69
CA PRO A 19 -5.43 8.98 5.25
C PRO A 19 -5.84 10.17 4.39
N ALA A 20 -7.04 10.71 4.65
CA ALA A 20 -7.47 11.99 4.10
C ALA A 20 -6.43 13.09 4.33
N ASP A 21 -6.34 14.08 3.44
CA ASP A 21 -5.32 15.12 3.54
C ASP A 21 -5.41 15.91 4.86
N LYS A 22 -6.64 16.11 5.37
CA LYS A 22 -6.92 16.77 6.66
C LYS A 22 -6.39 15.99 7.88
N ASP A 23 -6.23 14.66 7.75
CA ASP A 23 -5.83 13.75 8.82
C ASP A 23 -4.40 13.20 8.58
N SER A 24 -3.62 13.89 7.74
CA SER A 24 -2.28 13.46 7.30
C SER A 24 -1.17 14.31 7.92
N PRO A 25 -0.68 13.97 9.12
CA PRO A 25 0.26 14.82 9.89
C PRO A 25 1.60 15.04 9.18
N ASN A 26 2.00 14.12 8.29
CA ASN A 26 3.27 14.20 7.56
C ASN A 26 3.17 14.97 6.24
N SER A 27 1.96 15.34 5.79
CA SER A 27 1.75 15.89 4.45
C SER A 27 2.37 17.27 4.27
N GLU A 28 2.23 18.17 5.24
CA GLU A 28 2.74 19.54 5.14
C GLU A 28 4.26 19.58 4.93
N GLN A 29 5.01 18.90 5.79
CA GLN A 29 6.48 18.84 5.69
C GLN A 29 6.93 18.11 4.43
N SER A 30 6.28 16.98 4.09
CA SER A 30 6.63 16.20 2.90
C SER A 30 6.41 16.98 1.61
N ILE A 31 5.37 17.80 1.53
CA ILE A 31 5.10 18.66 0.38
C ILE A 31 6.12 19.80 0.34
N ARG A 32 6.38 20.45 1.47
CA ARG A 32 7.36 21.55 1.56
C ARG A 32 8.77 21.14 1.12
N TRP A 33 9.18 19.92 1.44
CA TRP A 33 10.48 19.39 1.05
C TRP A 33 10.49 18.70 -0.32
N GLY A 34 9.35 18.68 -1.03
CA GLY A 34 9.25 18.05 -2.36
C GLY A 34 9.33 16.52 -2.36
N ILE A 35 9.24 15.88 -1.18
CA ILE A 35 9.16 14.42 -1.02
C ILE A 35 7.82 13.92 -1.56
N LYS A 36 6.73 14.62 -1.22
CA LYS A 36 5.37 14.36 -1.71
C LYS A 36 4.96 15.47 -2.66
N ARG A 37 4.74 15.14 -3.94
CA ARG A 37 4.39 16.13 -4.98
C ARG A 37 2.90 16.28 -5.22
N VAL A 38 2.12 15.27 -4.84
CA VAL A 38 0.67 15.19 -5.04
C VAL A 38 0.07 14.70 -3.73
N THR A 39 -1.05 15.29 -3.31
CA THR A 39 -1.68 14.95 -2.03
C THR A 39 -2.26 13.52 -2.02
N ASN A 40 -2.64 13.01 -0.84
CA ASN A 40 -3.18 11.65 -0.76
C ASN A 40 -4.52 11.59 -1.51
N ASP A 41 -5.38 12.58 -1.27
CA ASP A 41 -6.69 12.64 -1.88
C ASP A 41 -6.60 12.89 -3.39
N GLN A 42 -5.65 13.72 -3.84
CA GLN A 42 -5.41 13.93 -5.28
C GLN A 42 -4.92 12.67 -5.99
N LEU A 43 -4.02 11.89 -5.40
CA LEU A 43 -3.57 10.62 -5.99
C LEU A 43 -4.70 9.59 -6.00
N ARG A 44 -5.48 9.52 -4.92
CA ARG A 44 -6.64 8.63 -4.84
C ARG A 44 -7.68 8.95 -5.91
N GLN A 45 -8.00 10.24 -6.10
CA GLN A 45 -8.94 10.67 -7.13
C GLN A 45 -8.46 10.27 -8.53
N LYS A 46 -7.18 10.52 -8.85
CA LYS A 46 -6.59 10.11 -10.13
C LYS A 46 -6.65 8.60 -10.37
N PHE A 47 -6.46 7.81 -9.30
CA PHE A 47 -6.61 6.36 -9.39
C PHE A 47 -8.04 5.96 -9.72
N VAL A 48 -9.04 6.50 -9.00
CA VAL A 48 -10.46 6.22 -9.29
C VAL A 48 -10.78 6.58 -10.74
N ASP A 49 -10.45 7.80 -11.17
CA ASP A 49 -10.73 8.29 -12.53
C ASP A 49 -10.09 7.41 -13.62
N ALA A 50 -8.90 6.89 -13.38
CA ALA A 50 -8.21 6.01 -14.31
C ALA A 50 -8.72 4.56 -14.27
N THR A 51 -9.21 4.08 -13.12
CA THR A 51 -9.55 2.68 -12.90
C THR A 51 -11.01 2.35 -13.23
N ILE A 52 -11.96 3.27 -13.06
CA ILE A 52 -13.36 2.98 -13.39
C ILE A 52 -13.56 2.60 -14.87
N PRO A 53 -12.98 3.31 -15.86
CA PRO A 53 -13.09 2.87 -17.26
C PRO A 53 -12.48 1.47 -17.51
N GLN A 54 -11.45 1.10 -16.74
CA GLN A 54 -10.86 -0.25 -16.83
C GLN A 54 -11.82 -1.31 -16.28
N ALA A 55 -12.54 -1.01 -15.20
CA ALA A 55 -13.57 -1.89 -14.64
C ALA A 55 -14.71 -2.12 -15.65
N GLU A 56 -15.14 -1.07 -16.34
CA GLU A 56 -16.16 -1.14 -17.41
C GLU A 56 -15.70 -2.03 -18.57
N ILE A 57 -14.45 -1.86 -19.04
CA ILE A 57 -13.87 -2.70 -20.10
C ILE A 57 -13.84 -4.18 -19.68
N LEU A 58 -13.53 -4.46 -18.41
CA LEU A 58 -13.47 -5.81 -17.87
C LEU A 58 -14.86 -6.39 -17.53
N GLY A 59 -15.93 -5.60 -17.62
CA GLY A 59 -17.29 -6.01 -17.28
C GLY A 59 -17.48 -6.32 -15.80
N VAL A 60 -16.72 -5.64 -14.92
CA VAL A 60 -16.82 -5.78 -13.45
C VAL A 60 -17.42 -4.52 -12.83
N THR A 61 -18.13 -4.68 -11.73
CA THR A 61 -18.64 -3.55 -10.95
C THR A 61 -17.72 -3.26 -9.77
N VAL A 62 -17.71 -2.03 -9.27
CA VAL A 62 -17.05 -1.70 -8.00
C VAL A 62 -18.07 -1.68 -6.86
N PRO A 63 -17.70 -2.09 -5.64
CA PRO A 63 -18.60 -2.14 -4.47
C PRO A 63 -18.79 -0.75 -3.83
N ASP A 64 -19.20 0.23 -4.64
CA ASP A 64 -19.44 1.61 -4.21
C ASP A 64 -20.78 2.12 -4.78
N PRO A 65 -21.85 2.11 -3.98
CA PRO A 65 -23.17 2.61 -4.41
C PRO A 65 -23.21 4.12 -4.67
N GLU A 66 -22.26 4.89 -4.12
CA GLU A 66 -22.20 6.34 -4.28
C GLU A 66 -21.37 6.76 -5.49
N LEU A 67 -20.73 5.79 -6.18
CA LEU A 67 -19.91 6.07 -7.35
C LEU A 67 -20.75 6.65 -8.48
N LYS A 68 -20.38 7.84 -8.94
CA LYS A 68 -21.01 8.49 -10.11
C LYS A 68 -20.03 9.41 -10.83
N TRP A 69 -20.18 9.48 -12.15
CA TRP A 69 -19.50 10.50 -12.94
C TRP A 69 -20.06 11.90 -12.60
N ASN A 70 -19.18 12.86 -12.33
CA ASN A 70 -19.53 14.25 -12.08
C ASN A 70 -19.09 15.10 -13.28
N GLU A 71 -20.06 15.55 -14.08
CA GLU A 71 -19.81 16.35 -15.29
C GLU A 71 -19.16 17.71 -14.99
N GLU A 72 -19.46 18.34 -13.85
CA GLU A 72 -18.87 19.64 -13.50
C GLU A 72 -17.40 19.51 -13.12
N ARG A 73 -17.04 18.43 -12.42
CA ARG A 73 -15.67 18.16 -11.97
C ARG A 73 -14.84 17.41 -13.00
N GLN A 74 -15.47 16.82 -14.02
CA GLN A 74 -14.84 15.91 -14.98
C GLN A 74 -14.08 14.78 -14.25
N SER A 75 -14.71 14.20 -13.23
CA SER A 75 -14.11 13.24 -12.30
C SER A 75 -15.21 12.40 -11.64
N TYR A 76 -14.87 11.23 -11.10
CA TYR A 76 -15.81 10.40 -10.36
C TYR A 76 -15.95 10.85 -8.90
N ASP A 77 -17.19 11.08 -8.45
CA ASP A 77 -17.50 11.12 -7.03
C ASP A 77 -17.58 9.66 -6.53
N PHE A 78 -16.92 9.35 -5.42
CA PHE A 78 -16.90 8.01 -4.79
C PHE A 78 -17.26 8.12 -3.31
N GLY A 79 -17.75 7.02 -2.74
CA GLY A 79 -18.26 6.98 -1.37
C GLY A 79 -17.21 7.13 -0.28
N ALA A 80 -17.68 7.26 0.97
CA ALA A 80 -16.80 7.41 2.11
C ALA A 80 -16.01 6.11 2.43
N ILE A 81 -14.70 6.26 2.62
CA ILE A 81 -13.83 5.17 3.09
C ILE A 81 -14.10 4.88 4.57
N ASP A 82 -14.11 3.59 4.95
CA ASP A 82 -14.08 3.18 6.36
C ASP A 82 -12.71 3.48 6.97
N TRP A 83 -12.56 4.70 7.48
CA TRP A 83 -11.33 5.14 8.15
C TRP A 83 -11.08 4.40 9.47
N ALA A 84 -12.11 3.84 10.11
CA ALA A 84 -11.91 3.03 11.32
C ALA A 84 -11.23 1.70 10.97
N GLU A 85 -11.64 1.05 9.87
CA GLU A 85 -10.93 -0.11 9.33
C GLU A 85 -9.49 0.23 8.97
N PHE A 86 -9.28 1.33 8.24
CA PHE A 86 -7.94 1.78 7.87
C PHE A 86 -6.99 1.86 9.07
N TRP A 87 -7.39 2.56 10.13
CA TRP A 87 -6.54 2.72 11.31
C TRP A 87 -6.36 1.43 12.11
N ARG A 88 -7.36 0.54 12.19
CA ARG A 88 -7.19 -0.79 12.79
C ARG A 88 -6.14 -1.60 12.04
N VAL A 89 -6.20 -1.63 10.71
CA VAL A 89 -5.24 -2.38 9.87
C VAL A 89 -3.83 -1.81 10.00
N VAL A 90 -3.67 -0.48 9.95
CA VAL A 90 -2.38 0.19 10.16
C VAL A 90 -1.83 -0.08 11.56
N GLY A 91 -2.71 -0.11 12.58
CA GLY A 91 -2.38 -0.41 13.97
C GLY A 91 -2.00 -1.87 14.24
N GLY A 92 -2.06 -2.76 13.25
CA GLY A 92 -1.69 -4.16 13.40
C GLY A 92 -2.85 -5.12 13.70
N GLU A 93 -4.09 -4.64 13.65
CA GLU A 93 -5.32 -5.40 13.95
C GLU A 93 -6.13 -5.72 12.69
N GLY A 94 -5.48 -5.78 11.54
CA GLY A 94 -6.08 -6.23 10.28
C GLY A 94 -6.02 -7.75 10.10
N PRO A 95 -6.59 -8.26 8.99
CA PRO A 95 -6.88 -9.67 8.81
C PRO A 95 -5.65 -10.59 8.72
N CYS A 96 -4.49 -10.06 8.33
CA CYS A 96 -3.27 -10.85 8.15
C CYS A 96 -2.04 -10.25 8.83
N ASN A 97 -2.16 -9.21 9.66
CA ASN A 97 -1.01 -8.47 10.19
C ASN A 97 -0.08 -9.38 11.01
N ARG A 98 -0.66 -10.22 11.87
CA ARG A 98 0.07 -11.16 12.73
C ARG A 98 0.78 -12.22 11.89
N GLU A 99 0.10 -12.79 10.90
CA GLU A 99 0.63 -13.81 10.00
C GLU A 99 1.77 -13.26 9.14
N ARG A 100 1.64 -12.03 8.62
CA ARG A 100 2.69 -11.38 7.82
C ARG A 100 3.96 -11.14 8.63
N LEU A 101 3.83 -10.61 9.84
CA LEU A 101 4.97 -10.40 10.73
C LEU A 101 5.58 -11.74 11.18
N ALA A 102 4.76 -12.72 11.56
CA ALA A 102 5.22 -14.04 11.97
C ALA A 102 6.01 -14.73 10.84
N ALA A 103 5.50 -14.72 9.61
CA ALA A 103 6.19 -15.28 8.45
C ALA A 103 7.55 -14.59 8.21
N ARG A 104 7.60 -13.25 8.29
CA ARG A 104 8.84 -12.49 8.11
C ARG A 104 9.85 -12.75 9.23
N ASN A 105 9.40 -12.74 10.48
CA ASN A 105 10.24 -13.01 11.65
C ASN A 105 10.79 -14.43 11.60
N LYS A 106 9.96 -15.42 11.24
CA LYS A 106 10.40 -16.80 11.07
C LYS A 106 11.48 -16.91 9.99
N ALA A 107 11.24 -16.36 8.80
CA ALA A 107 12.23 -16.36 7.72
C ALA A 107 13.55 -15.67 8.13
N TRP A 108 13.47 -14.57 8.89
CA TRP A 108 14.65 -13.90 9.42
C TRP A 108 15.40 -14.75 10.44
N ASN A 109 14.71 -15.32 11.42
CA ASN A 109 15.33 -16.10 12.49
C ASN A 109 15.93 -17.40 11.96
N ASP A 110 15.16 -18.17 11.17
CA ASP A 110 15.61 -19.43 10.60
C ASP A 110 16.76 -19.23 9.60
N GLY A 111 16.80 -18.06 8.94
CA GLY A 111 17.88 -17.69 8.02
C GLY A 111 19.13 -17.12 8.71
N ALA A 112 19.20 -17.07 10.04
CA ALA A 112 20.34 -16.47 10.75
C ALA A 112 21.68 -17.13 10.40
N TRP A 113 21.71 -18.47 10.37
CA TRP A 113 22.93 -19.21 10.05
C TRP A 113 23.46 -18.91 8.64
N VAL A 114 22.58 -18.63 7.67
CA VAL A 114 22.98 -18.27 6.30
C VAL A 114 23.69 -16.92 6.32
N ARG A 115 23.14 -15.94 7.04
CA ARG A 115 23.76 -14.61 7.18
C ARG A 115 25.10 -14.71 7.89
N GLU A 116 25.20 -15.50 8.94
CA GLU A 116 26.44 -15.74 9.67
C GLU A 116 27.49 -16.44 8.80
N ALA A 117 27.09 -17.47 8.04
CA ALA A 117 27.96 -18.18 7.11
C ALA A 117 28.50 -17.25 6.02
N ALA A 118 27.63 -16.41 5.44
CA ALA A 118 28.02 -15.43 4.43
C ALA A 118 29.04 -14.42 4.99
N LEU A 119 28.81 -13.89 6.20
CA LEU A 119 29.73 -12.97 6.86
C LEU A 119 31.08 -13.64 7.17
N ALA A 120 31.06 -14.86 7.69
CA ALA A 120 32.28 -15.61 8.00
C ALA A 120 33.08 -15.92 6.73
N HIS A 121 32.41 -16.30 5.64
CA HIS A 121 33.06 -16.52 4.35
C HIS A 121 33.71 -15.25 3.82
N ALA A 122 32.97 -14.12 3.81
CA ALA A 122 33.48 -12.83 3.34
C ALA A 122 34.73 -12.39 4.12
N LYS A 123 34.73 -12.55 5.46
CA LYS A 123 35.90 -12.26 6.30
C LYS A 123 37.12 -13.10 5.89
N LYS A 124 36.94 -14.41 5.66
CA LYS A 124 38.03 -15.30 5.21
C LYS A 124 38.60 -14.86 3.86
N GLN A 125 37.75 -14.47 2.92
CA GLN A 125 38.21 -13.98 1.61
C GLN A 125 38.96 -12.65 1.72
N ALA A 126 38.47 -11.71 2.53
CA ALA A 126 39.14 -10.44 2.76
C ALA A 126 40.54 -10.63 3.35
N THR A 127 40.70 -11.51 4.33
CA THR A 127 42.02 -11.82 4.90
C THR A 127 42.96 -12.44 3.86
N LYS A 128 42.46 -13.33 3.00
CA LYS A 128 43.28 -13.92 1.92
C LYS A 128 43.75 -12.88 0.90
N VAL A 129 42.88 -11.93 0.54
CA VAL A 129 43.24 -10.83 -0.37
C VAL A 129 44.24 -9.89 0.27
N GLN A 130 44.12 -9.59 1.57
CA GLN A 130 45.04 -8.70 2.28
C GLN A 130 46.42 -9.33 2.54
N ALA A 131 46.50 -10.65 2.58
CA ALA A 131 47.75 -11.40 2.76
C ALA A 131 48.49 -11.69 1.44
N ALA A 132 47.87 -11.45 0.29
CA ALA A 132 48.43 -11.59 -1.05
C ALA A 132 48.99 -10.25 -1.54
#